data_AF-A0A958ECZ3-F1
#
_entry.id   AF-A0A958ECZ3-F1
#
_cell.length_a   1.000
_cell.length_b   1.000
_cell.length_c   1.000
_cell.angle_alpha   90.00
_cell.angle_beta   90.00
_cell.angle_gamma   90.00
#
_symmetry.space_group_name_H-M   'P 1'
#
loop_
_entity.id
_entity.type
_entity.pdbx_description
1 polymer ?
#
loop_
_entity_poly.entity_id
_entity_poly.type
_entity_poly.pdbx_seq_one_letter_code
_entity_poly.pdbx_strand_id
1 'polypeptide(L)'
;MFKKIGKFLPSALISLVVTISTLALAIVAAQQGKLFYSQDILGRASNLLGLVLGLITVLVSTFAVINRADIRQWFRGKAFTSAGEPFNIAEDQIKGIVLPVSRIDQPEWYLKWYNPELVAFLYTEKSREHALTLLDGYQEKTKFLLNKEQIQRERFQINDPFDFNECRAITKLIIQTMIDEGISPNHIFVDTTGGTAPMSLGAFQAAEAMGVSSIYVIGNIPVNKIDANKRESGKPIFLSDMTKAG
;
A
#
# COMPACT_ATOMS: atom_id res chain seq x y z
N MET A 1 -3.23 17.03 21.86
CA MET A 1 -3.99 16.65 20.65
C MET A 1 -4.16 17.80 19.61
N PHE A 2 -3.41 18.91 19.68
CA PHE A 2 -3.39 19.95 18.63
C PHE A 2 -1.96 20.46 18.41
N LYS A 3 -1.20 19.87 17.48
CA LYS A 3 0.13 20.41 17.09
C LYS A 3 0.59 20.09 15.65
N LYS A 4 -0.31 19.66 14.76
CA LYS A 4 0.03 19.29 13.36
C LYS A 4 -0.74 20.04 12.25
N ILE A 5 -1.30 21.22 12.53
CA ILE A 5 -2.00 22.03 11.49
C ILE A 5 -1.05 23.07 10.82
N GLY A 6 0.13 23.33 11.37
CA GLY A 6 0.99 24.45 10.96
C GLY A 6 1.84 24.30 9.69
N LYS A 7 1.86 23.15 9.00
CA LYS A 7 2.75 22.93 7.82
C LYS A 7 2.05 22.71 6.48
N PHE A 8 0.71 22.63 6.45
CA PHE A 8 -0.05 22.39 5.21
C PHE A 8 -0.61 23.67 4.56
N LEU A 9 -0.87 24.72 5.35
CA LEU A 9 -1.38 25.98 4.81
C LEU A 9 -0.46 26.64 3.75
N PRO A 10 0.89 26.70 3.89
CA PRO A 10 1.67 27.53 2.99
C PRO A 10 1.68 27.00 1.55
N SER A 11 1.72 25.68 1.32
CA SER A 11 1.74 25.14 -0.05
C SER A 11 0.40 25.27 -0.78
N ALA A 12 -0.72 25.11 -0.07
CA ALA A 12 -2.05 25.31 -0.64
C ALA A 12 -2.29 26.80 -0.95
N LEU A 13 -1.84 27.70 -0.07
CA LEU A 13 -1.91 29.14 -0.30
C LEU A 13 -1.07 29.56 -1.51
N ILE A 14 0.16 29.05 -1.64
CA ILE A 14 1.04 29.35 -2.78
C ILE A 14 0.41 28.86 -4.08
N SER A 15 -0.11 27.62 -4.11
CA SER A 15 -0.80 27.11 -5.29
C SER A 15 -2.04 27.94 -5.66
N LEU A 16 -2.82 28.35 -4.66
CA LEU A 16 -4.00 29.20 -4.88
C LEU A 16 -3.61 30.58 -5.43
N VAL A 17 -2.57 31.20 -4.87
CA VAL A 17 -2.06 32.51 -5.31
C VAL A 17 -1.53 32.42 -6.75
N VAL A 18 -0.80 31.36 -7.09
CA VAL A 18 -0.31 31.15 -8.47
C VAL A 18 -1.47 30.96 -9.44
N THR A 19 -2.47 30.15 -9.08
CA THR A 19 -3.69 29.93 -9.90
C THR A 19 -4.51 31.20 -10.10
N ILE A 20 -4.70 32.01 -9.04
CA ILE A 20 -5.43 33.28 -9.14
C ILE A 20 -4.64 34.27 -10.01
N SER A 21 -3.32 34.31 -9.86
CA SER A 21 -2.46 35.22 -10.63
C SER A 21 -2.44 34.88 -12.12
N THR A 22 -2.38 33.59 -12.49
CA THR A 22 -2.44 33.16 -13.89
C THR A 22 -3.82 33.38 -14.51
N LEU A 23 -4.90 33.14 -13.76
CA LEU A 23 -6.26 33.45 -14.21
C LEU A 23 -6.45 34.96 -14.42
N ALA A 24 -5.95 35.79 -13.49
CA ALA A 24 -6.00 37.24 -13.62
C ALA A 24 -5.21 37.72 -14.86
N LEU A 25 -4.02 37.16 -15.11
CA LEU A 25 -3.23 37.47 -16.30
C LEU A 25 -3.98 37.10 -17.60
N ALA A 26 -4.64 35.93 -17.62
CA ALA A 26 -5.43 35.49 -18.77
C ALA A 26 -6.64 36.40 -19.02
N ILE A 27 -7.32 36.86 -17.96
CA ILE A 27 -8.44 37.81 -18.06
C ILE A 27 -7.95 39.16 -18.59
N VAL A 28 -6.83 39.67 -18.07
CA VAL A 28 -6.24 40.94 -18.53
C VAL A 28 -5.81 40.86 -20.00
N ALA A 29 -5.17 39.76 -20.41
CA ALA A 29 -4.80 39.52 -21.80
C ALA A 29 -6.04 39.45 -22.72
N ALA A 30 -7.12 38.79 -22.27
CA ALA A 30 -8.38 38.73 -22.99
C ALA A 30 -9.07 40.11 -23.09
N GLN A 31 -8.94 40.97 -22.07
CA GLN A 31 -9.47 42.33 -22.10
C GLN A 31 -8.64 43.26 -22.99
N GLN A 32 -7.31 43.14 -23.00
CA GLN A 32 -6.46 43.90 -23.92
C GLN A 32 -6.66 43.46 -25.38
N GLY A 33 -6.98 42.19 -25.62
CA GLY A 33 -7.39 41.70 -26.94
C GLY A 33 -8.67 42.33 -27.49
N LYS A 34 -9.55 42.89 -26.65
CA LYS A 34 -10.74 43.65 -27.11
C LYS A 34 -10.38 45.04 -27.68
N LEU A 35 -9.20 45.59 -27.39
CA LEU A 35 -8.73 46.88 -27.89
C LEU A 35 -8.07 46.78 -29.29
N PHE A 36 -7.74 45.57 -29.76
CA PHE A 36 -7.26 45.31 -31.12
C PHE A 36 -8.35 44.61 -31.94
N TYR A 37 -9.49 45.28 -32.11
CA TYR A 37 -10.65 44.75 -32.81
C TYR A 37 -10.49 44.89 -34.33
N SER A 38 -9.71 43.99 -34.90
CA SER A 38 -9.68 43.71 -36.33
C SER A 38 -8.93 42.41 -36.57
N GLN A 39 -9.37 41.25 -36.05
CA GLN A 39 -8.72 39.99 -36.43
C GLN A 39 -9.63 38.76 -36.61
N ASP A 40 -9.19 38.02 -37.63
CA ASP A 40 -9.57 36.75 -38.19
C ASP A 40 -9.88 35.63 -37.17
N ILE A 41 -10.56 34.60 -37.67
CA ILE A 41 -10.90 33.34 -37.00
C ILE A 41 -9.71 32.78 -36.19
N LEU A 42 -8.48 32.98 -36.65
CA LEU A 42 -7.25 32.57 -35.98
C LEU A 42 -7.05 33.18 -34.58
N GLY A 43 -7.41 34.45 -34.39
CA GLY A 43 -7.29 35.13 -33.09
C GLY A 43 -8.25 34.56 -32.05
N ARG A 44 -9.49 34.22 -32.46
CA ARG A 44 -10.47 33.57 -31.58
C ARG A 44 -10.05 32.16 -31.20
N ALA A 45 -9.52 31.40 -32.16
CA ALA A 45 -9.00 30.06 -31.92
C ALA A 45 -7.82 30.07 -30.93
N SER A 46 -6.89 31.03 -31.08
CA SER A 46 -5.76 31.19 -30.16
C SER A 46 -6.21 31.50 -28.72
N ASN A 47 -7.14 32.43 -28.55
CA ASN A 47 -7.67 32.78 -27.22
C ASN A 47 -8.39 31.60 -26.55
N LEU A 48 -9.19 30.85 -27.31
CA LEU A 48 -9.89 29.68 -26.79
C LEU A 48 -8.90 28.58 -26.38
N LEU A 49 -7.88 28.32 -27.20
CA LEU A 49 -6.83 27.35 -26.90
C LEU A 49 -6.06 27.74 -25.62
N GLY A 50 -5.70 29.02 -25.47
CA GLY A 50 -5.02 29.52 -24.27
C GLY A 50 -5.86 29.31 -23.00
N LEU A 51 -7.17 29.56 -23.07
CA LEU A 51 -8.09 29.33 -21.95
C LEU A 51 -8.18 27.85 -21.58
N VAL A 52 -8.30 26.96 -22.58
CA VAL A 52 -8.35 25.51 -22.35
C VAL A 52 -7.06 24.99 -21.72
N LEU A 53 -5.89 25.39 -22.25
CA LEU A 53 -4.60 24.99 -21.69
C LEU A 53 -4.37 25.51 -20.27
N GLY A 54 -4.82 26.74 -19.99
CA GLY A 54 -4.81 27.31 -18.65
C GLY A 54 -5.63 26.48 -17.65
N LEU A 55 -6.86 26.11 -18.03
CA LEU A 55 -7.72 25.25 -17.20
C LEU A 55 -7.10 23.86 -16.96
N ILE A 56 -6.56 23.22 -18.01
CA ILE A 56 -5.89 21.92 -17.89
C ILE A 56 -4.70 22.03 -16.94
N THR A 57 -3.90 23.09 -17.04
CA THR A 57 -2.73 23.30 -16.17
C THR A 57 -3.12 23.47 -14.71
N VAL A 58 -4.20 24.21 -14.43
CA VAL A 58 -4.73 24.36 -13.07
C VAL A 58 -5.24 23.04 -12.52
N LEU A 59 -5.96 22.25 -13.32
CA LEU A 59 -6.46 20.93 -12.92
C LEU A 59 -5.32 19.96 -12.64
N VAL A 60 -4.33 19.87 -13.53
CA VAL A 60 -3.16 19.00 -13.37
C VAL A 60 -2.33 19.41 -12.15
N SER A 61 -2.13 20.72 -11.94
CA SER A 61 -1.38 21.22 -10.78
C SER A 61 -2.10 20.92 -9.47
N THR A 62 -3.43 21.12 -9.44
CA THR A 62 -4.26 20.82 -8.26
C THR A 62 -4.23 19.32 -7.96
N PHE A 63 -4.42 18.49 -8.99
CA PHE A 63 -4.31 17.03 -8.87
C PHE A 63 -2.93 16.60 -8.38
N ALA A 64 -1.86 17.21 -8.90
CA ALA A 64 -0.50 16.88 -8.51
C ALA A 64 -0.18 17.29 -7.07
N VAL A 65 -0.74 18.40 -6.58
CA VAL A 65 -0.59 18.83 -5.19
C VAL A 65 -1.33 17.89 -4.23
N ILE A 66 -2.55 17.48 -4.57
CA ILE A 66 -3.35 16.53 -3.79
C ILE A 66 -2.63 15.17 -3.70
N ASN A 67 -2.14 14.67 -4.84
CA ASN A 67 -1.50 13.35 -4.96
C ASN A 67 0.04 13.43 -4.89
N ARG A 68 0.60 14.48 -4.29
CA ARG A 68 2.05 14.74 -4.32
C ARG A 68 2.89 13.60 -3.72
N ALA A 69 2.33 12.85 -2.76
CA ALA A 69 3.01 11.73 -2.12
C ALA A 69 3.14 10.56 -3.09
N ASP A 70 2.03 10.19 -3.73
CA ASP A 70 1.97 9.11 -4.73
C ASP A 70 2.81 9.44 -5.96
N ILE A 71 2.74 10.69 -6.44
CA ILE A 71 3.53 11.15 -7.60
C ILE A 71 5.02 11.15 -7.27
N ARG A 72 5.43 11.61 -6.07
CA ARG A 72 6.82 11.50 -5.64
C ARG A 72 7.28 10.06 -5.55
N GLN A 73 6.40 9.13 -5.17
CA GLN A 73 6.71 7.71 -5.15
C GLN A 73 6.94 7.17 -6.57
N TRP A 74 6.11 7.58 -7.55
CA TRP A 74 6.28 7.22 -8.96
C TRP A 74 7.61 7.71 -9.55
N PHE A 75 7.98 8.97 -9.30
CA PHE A 75 9.25 9.53 -9.80
C PHE A 75 10.48 9.05 -9.04
N ARG A 76 10.31 8.45 -7.85
CA ARG A 76 11.43 7.95 -7.05
C ARG A 76 12.02 6.64 -7.54
N GLY A 77 11.43 6.02 -8.58
CA GLY A 77 12.04 4.89 -9.29
C GLY A 77 12.70 3.90 -8.34
N LYS A 78 12.00 3.50 -7.27
CA LYS A 78 12.54 2.46 -6.41
C LYS A 78 12.41 1.16 -7.20
N ALA A 79 13.51 0.73 -7.83
CA ALA A 79 13.76 -0.69 -7.94
C ALA A 79 13.49 -1.27 -6.54
N PHE A 80 12.61 -2.26 -6.46
CA PHE A 80 12.21 -2.86 -5.19
C PHE A 80 13.46 -3.17 -4.36
N THR A 81 13.55 -2.53 -3.19
CA THR A 81 14.78 -2.54 -2.39
C THR A 81 15.09 -3.99 -2.02
N SER A 82 16.28 -4.48 -2.35
CA SER A 82 16.72 -5.83 -1.95
C SER A 82 15.84 -6.98 -2.46
N ALA A 83 15.12 -6.81 -3.59
CA ALA A 83 14.33 -7.88 -4.16
C ALA A 83 15.17 -9.12 -4.49
N GLY A 84 14.75 -10.29 -4.01
CA GLY A 84 15.46 -11.56 -4.13
C GLY A 84 16.53 -11.81 -3.07
N GLU A 85 16.84 -10.83 -2.21
CA GLU A 85 17.77 -11.04 -1.10
C GLU A 85 17.18 -11.98 -0.05
N PRO A 86 18.00 -12.83 0.60
CA PRO A 86 17.53 -13.71 1.67
C PRO A 86 16.91 -12.92 2.83
N PHE A 87 15.83 -13.44 3.39
CA PHE A 87 15.18 -12.89 4.58
C PHE A 87 16.00 -13.19 5.84
N ASN A 88 17.07 -12.41 6.05
CA ASN A 88 17.99 -12.52 7.18
C ASN A 88 17.64 -11.50 8.28
N ILE A 89 16.40 -11.55 8.76
CA ILE A 89 15.91 -10.73 9.87
C ILE A 89 15.92 -11.57 11.14
N ALA A 90 16.39 -10.97 12.24
CA ALA A 90 16.37 -11.64 13.53
C ALA A 90 14.91 -11.85 13.99
N GLU A 91 14.60 -13.00 14.59
CA GLU A 91 13.22 -13.37 14.94
C GLU A 91 12.55 -12.32 15.86
N ASP A 92 13.32 -11.71 16.77
CA ASP A 92 12.86 -10.65 17.67
C ASP A 92 12.49 -9.33 16.96
N GLN A 93 12.95 -9.13 15.72
CA GLN A 93 12.61 -7.98 14.89
C GLN A 93 11.31 -8.16 14.11
N ILE A 94 10.71 -9.36 14.11
CA ILE A 94 9.45 -9.63 13.42
C ILE A 94 8.30 -9.39 14.39
N LYS A 95 7.87 -8.13 14.47
CA LYS A 95 6.82 -7.72 15.40
C LYS A 95 5.42 -7.95 14.82
N GLY A 96 5.21 -7.55 13.57
CA GLY A 96 3.94 -7.73 12.88
C GLY A 96 4.10 -8.57 11.62
N ILE A 97 3.18 -9.50 11.37
CA ILE A 97 3.13 -10.20 10.08
C ILE A 97 1.70 -10.38 9.56
N VAL A 98 1.51 -10.09 8.28
CA VAL A 98 0.26 -10.34 7.55
C VAL A 98 0.45 -11.59 6.68
N LEU A 99 -0.40 -12.60 6.90
CA LEU A 99 -0.29 -13.90 6.27
C LEU A 99 -1.55 -14.22 5.43
N PRO A 100 -1.43 -14.31 4.09
CA PRO A 100 -2.48 -14.87 3.25
C PRO A 100 -2.73 -16.34 3.59
N VAL A 101 -3.97 -16.69 3.86
CA VAL A 101 -4.39 -18.06 4.19
C VAL A 101 -5.11 -18.64 2.99
N SER A 102 -4.44 -19.57 2.31
CA SER A 102 -5.05 -20.49 1.33
C SER A 102 -4.95 -21.95 1.78
N ARG A 103 -3.83 -22.30 2.43
CA ARG A 103 -3.53 -23.59 3.05
C ARG A 103 -2.94 -23.35 4.44
N ILE A 104 -2.96 -24.37 5.30
CA ILE A 104 -2.45 -24.28 6.67
C ILE A 104 -0.92 -24.29 6.72
N ASP A 105 -0.26 -25.15 5.93
CA ASP A 105 1.17 -25.45 6.05
C ASP A 105 2.08 -24.21 6.03
N GLN A 106 1.82 -23.24 5.15
CA GLN A 106 2.68 -22.08 4.99
C GLN A 106 2.53 -21.05 6.12
N PRO A 107 1.31 -20.56 6.48
CA PRO A 107 1.15 -19.76 7.69
C PRO A 107 1.66 -20.46 8.95
N GLU A 108 1.39 -21.76 9.09
CA GLU A 108 1.86 -22.55 10.22
C GLU A 108 3.40 -22.57 10.30
N TRP A 109 4.08 -22.69 9.16
CA TRP A 109 5.53 -22.63 9.08
C TRP A 109 6.07 -21.29 9.62
N TYR A 110 5.48 -20.16 9.24
CA TYR A 110 5.88 -18.86 9.82
C TYR A 110 5.67 -18.80 11.33
N LEU A 111 4.50 -19.25 11.80
CA LEU A 111 4.17 -19.24 13.23
C LEU A 111 5.13 -20.11 14.05
N LYS A 112 5.55 -21.27 13.54
CA LYS A 112 6.51 -22.17 14.21
C LYS A 112 7.92 -21.60 14.27
N TRP A 113 8.41 -21.01 13.18
CA TRP A 113 9.85 -20.75 13.02
C TRP A 113 10.27 -19.30 13.18
N TYR A 114 9.33 -18.35 13.11
CA TYR A 114 9.63 -16.91 13.28
C TYR A 114 8.97 -16.27 14.49
N ASN A 115 8.01 -16.97 15.12
CA ASN A 115 7.32 -16.53 16.35
C ASN A 115 7.00 -15.01 16.39
N PRO A 116 6.27 -14.49 15.38
CA PRO A 116 5.89 -13.09 15.32
C PRO A 116 5.11 -12.66 16.58
N GLU A 117 5.19 -11.39 16.96
CA GLU A 117 4.45 -10.90 18.14
C GLU A 117 2.95 -10.73 17.86
N LEU A 118 2.60 -10.18 16.69
CA LEU A 118 1.23 -9.93 16.25
C LEU A 118 1.02 -10.43 14.81
N VAL A 119 0.00 -11.27 14.63
CA VAL A 119 -0.33 -11.89 13.34
C VAL A 119 -1.70 -11.44 12.87
N ALA A 120 -1.83 -11.13 11.59
CA ALA A 120 -3.11 -10.97 10.94
C ALA A 120 -3.23 -11.92 9.75
N PHE A 121 -4.42 -12.51 9.58
CA PHE A 121 -4.72 -13.35 8.43
C PHE A 121 -5.45 -12.55 7.35
N LEU A 122 -5.02 -12.74 6.10
CA LEU A 122 -5.79 -12.38 4.91
C LEU A 122 -6.47 -13.65 4.40
N TYR A 123 -7.79 -13.72 4.48
CA TYR A 123 -8.53 -14.94 4.17
C TYR A 123 -9.80 -14.63 3.36
N THR A 124 -10.34 -15.67 2.74
CA THR A 124 -11.63 -15.65 2.06
C THR A 124 -12.59 -16.57 2.79
N GLU A 125 -13.87 -16.57 2.41
CA GLU A 125 -14.85 -17.53 2.93
C GLU A 125 -14.34 -18.98 2.84
N LYS A 126 -13.70 -19.34 1.72
CA LYS A 126 -13.17 -20.71 1.47
C LYS A 126 -12.02 -21.10 2.40
N SER A 127 -11.26 -20.13 2.90
CA SER A 127 -10.09 -20.36 3.75
C SER A 127 -10.28 -19.92 5.20
N ARG A 128 -11.49 -19.48 5.57
CA ARG A 128 -11.84 -19.07 6.94
C ARG A 128 -11.57 -20.17 7.96
N GLU A 129 -11.97 -21.41 7.68
CA GLU A 129 -11.72 -22.54 8.59
C GLU A 129 -10.24 -22.81 8.82
N HIS A 130 -9.38 -22.59 7.81
CA HIS A 130 -7.93 -22.68 7.99
C HIS A 130 -7.42 -21.57 8.93
N ALA A 131 -7.90 -20.34 8.77
CA ALA A 131 -7.53 -19.21 9.64
C ALA A 131 -7.97 -19.46 11.09
N LEU A 132 -9.17 -20.01 11.30
CA LEU A 132 -9.67 -20.41 12.62
C LEU A 132 -8.82 -21.53 13.24
N THR A 133 -8.45 -22.54 12.46
CA THR A 133 -7.58 -23.64 12.91
C THR A 133 -6.21 -23.13 13.34
N LEU A 134 -5.61 -22.24 12.54
CA LEU A 134 -4.32 -21.61 12.86
C LEU A 134 -4.40 -20.74 14.11
N LEU A 135 -5.47 -19.96 14.28
CA LEU A 135 -5.71 -19.17 15.48
C LEU A 135 -5.79 -20.06 16.71
N ASP A 136 -6.67 -21.06 16.69
CA ASP A 136 -6.91 -21.93 17.84
C ASP A 136 -5.62 -22.69 18.25
N GLY A 137 -4.79 -23.10 17.26
CA GLY A 137 -3.55 -23.84 17.50
C GLY A 137 -2.35 -23.00 17.98
N TYR A 138 -2.38 -21.67 17.83
CA TYR A 138 -1.22 -20.81 18.10
C TYR A 138 -1.48 -19.60 19.00
N GLN A 139 -2.72 -19.38 19.44
CA GLN A 139 -3.09 -18.21 20.27
C GLN A 139 -2.37 -18.14 21.62
N GLU A 140 -1.84 -19.25 22.12
CA GLU A 140 -1.04 -19.27 23.36
C GLU A 140 0.41 -18.78 23.14
N LYS A 141 0.89 -18.78 21.89
CA LYS A 141 2.29 -18.46 21.54
C LYS A 141 2.45 -17.08 20.91
N THR A 142 1.46 -16.63 20.13
CA THR A 142 1.45 -15.34 19.45
C THR A 142 0.12 -14.63 19.67
N LYS A 143 0.11 -13.30 19.55
CA LYS A 143 -1.13 -12.54 19.49
C LYS A 143 -1.67 -12.56 18.07
N PHE A 144 -3.00 -12.56 17.96
CA PHE A 144 -3.70 -12.38 16.69
C PHE A 144 -4.47 -11.06 16.71
N LEU A 145 -4.44 -10.35 15.58
CA LEU A 145 -5.15 -9.10 15.41
C LEU A 145 -6.66 -9.28 15.52
N LEU A 146 -7.15 -10.44 15.07
CA LEU A 146 -8.55 -10.82 15.15
C LEU A 146 -8.71 -12.01 16.09
N ASN A 147 -9.77 -12.00 16.88
CA ASN A 147 -10.20 -13.16 17.65
C ASN A 147 -11.15 -14.06 16.83
N LYS A 148 -11.50 -15.21 17.39
CA LYS A 148 -12.40 -16.20 16.77
C LYS A 148 -13.75 -15.62 16.33
N GLU A 149 -14.40 -14.83 17.19
CA GLU A 149 -15.70 -14.22 16.93
C GLU A 149 -15.62 -13.20 15.77
N GLN A 150 -14.54 -12.43 15.69
CA GLN A 150 -14.32 -11.46 14.63
C GLN A 150 -14.08 -12.13 13.27
N ILE A 151 -13.33 -13.24 13.25
CA ILE A 151 -13.12 -14.02 12.02
C ILE A 151 -14.44 -14.64 11.54
N GLN A 152 -15.25 -15.16 12.47
CA GLN A 152 -16.59 -15.70 12.19
C GLN A 152 -17.57 -14.62 11.69
N ARG A 153 -17.41 -13.37 12.13
CA ARG A 153 -18.14 -12.20 11.62
C ARG A 153 -17.47 -11.55 10.40
N GLU A 154 -16.59 -12.28 9.71
CA GLU A 154 -16.02 -11.90 8.42
C GLU A 154 -15.20 -10.60 8.47
N ARG A 155 -14.69 -10.23 9.65
CA ARG A 155 -13.87 -9.01 9.78
C ARG A 155 -12.58 -9.18 8.98
N PHE A 156 -12.33 -8.25 8.07
CA PHE A 156 -11.18 -8.29 7.13
C PHE A 156 -11.20 -9.49 6.16
N GLN A 157 -12.36 -10.10 5.93
CA GLN A 157 -12.54 -11.11 4.88
C GLN A 157 -12.47 -10.46 3.50
N ILE A 158 -11.76 -11.10 2.57
CA ILE A 158 -11.81 -10.80 1.14
C ILE A 158 -12.96 -11.60 0.52
N ASN A 159 -13.90 -10.90 -0.11
CA ASN A 159 -15.09 -11.52 -0.70
C ASN A 159 -14.79 -12.13 -2.07
N ASP A 160 -14.03 -11.40 -2.90
CA ASP A 160 -13.58 -11.89 -4.20
C ASP A 160 -12.03 -12.04 -4.23
N PRO A 161 -11.49 -13.27 -4.25
CA PRO A 161 -10.05 -13.48 -4.36
C PRO A 161 -9.44 -12.96 -5.68
N PHE A 162 -10.25 -12.56 -6.66
CA PHE A 162 -9.78 -11.93 -7.90
C PHE A 162 -9.89 -10.41 -7.89
N ASP A 163 -10.54 -9.81 -6.87
CA ASP A 163 -10.55 -8.36 -6.68
C ASP A 163 -9.26 -7.90 -5.99
N PHE A 164 -8.31 -7.54 -6.84
CA PHE A 164 -7.05 -6.94 -6.45
C PHE A 164 -7.22 -5.69 -5.55
N ASN A 165 -8.22 -4.84 -5.82
CA ASN A 165 -8.41 -3.59 -5.09
C ASN A 165 -8.97 -3.84 -3.69
N GLU A 166 -9.91 -4.77 -3.55
CA GLU A 166 -10.42 -5.22 -2.26
C GLU A 166 -9.29 -5.76 -1.38
N CYS A 167 -8.49 -6.69 -1.92
CA CYS A 167 -7.35 -7.26 -1.19
C CYS A 167 -6.35 -6.18 -0.76
N ARG A 168 -6.02 -5.24 -1.65
CA ARG A 168 -5.14 -4.11 -1.33
C ARG A 168 -5.72 -3.23 -0.23
N ALA A 169 -7.00 -2.89 -0.29
CA ALA A 169 -7.66 -2.04 0.70
C ALA A 169 -7.69 -2.69 2.09
N ILE A 170 -8.06 -3.97 2.16
CA ILE A 170 -8.09 -4.74 3.41
C ILE A 170 -6.68 -4.90 3.98
N THR A 171 -5.68 -5.23 3.15
CA THR A 171 -4.31 -5.37 3.62
C THR A 171 -3.77 -4.05 4.18
N LYS A 172 -4.06 -2.91 3.54
CA LYS A 172 -3.73 -1.58 4.10
C LYS A 172 -4.36 -1.34 5.46
N LEU A 173 -5.63 -1.69 5.62
CA LEU A 173 -6.35 -1.52 6.88
C LEU A 173 -5.74 -2.38 7.99
N ILE A 174 -5.35 -3.62 7.68
CA ILE A 174 -4.65 -4.50 8.62
C ILE A 174 -3.30 -3.89 9.03
N ILE A 175 -2.46 -3.48 8.07
CA ILE A 175 -1.16 -2.86 8.35
C ILE A 175 -1.33 -1.61 9.20
N GLN A 176 -2.29 -0.75 8.86
CA GLN A 176 -2.59 0.45 9.65
C GLN A 176 -3.01 0.09 11.08
N THR A 177 -3.82 -0.95 11.26
CA THR A 177 -4.22 -1.40 12.61
C THR A 177 -3.00 -1.88 13.41
N MET A 178 -2.05 -2.61 12.81
CA MET A 178 -0.80 -2.99 13.48
C MET A 178 0.06 -1.77 13.88
N ILE A 179 0.10 -0.74 13.04
CA ILE A 179 0.78 0.52 13.36
C ILE A 179 0.08 1.24 14.52
N ASP A 180 -1.25 1.24 14.53
CA ASP A 180 -2.05 1.85 15.60
C ASP A 180 -1.89 1.09 16.94
N GLU A 181 -1.63 -0.22 16.89
CA GLU A 181 -1.20 -1.06 18.02
C GLU A 181 0.26 -0.80 18.47
N GLY A 182 0.95 0.14 17.83
CA GLY A 182 2.28 0.61 18.22
C GLY A 182 3.44 -0.12 17.55
N ILE A 183 3.19 -1.00 16.57
CA ILE A 183 4.26 -1.66 15.83
C ILE A 183 4.85 -0.70 14.78
N SER A 184 6.17 -0.50 14.84
CA SER A 184 6.86 0.33 13.85
C SER A 184 6.82 -0.30 12.45
N PRO A 185 6.58 0.46 11.36
CA PRO A 185 6.47 -0.08 10.00
C PRO A 185 7.65 -0.95 9.54
N ASN A 186 8.86 -0.62 9.97
CA ASN A 186 10.09 -1.37 9.65
C ASN A 186 10.19 -2.75 10.34
N HIS A 187 9.23 -3.07 11.21
CA HIS A 187 9.08 -4.37 11.89
C HIS A 187 7.79 -5.10 11.50
N ILE A 188 7.09 -4.62 10.47
CA ILE A 188 5.91 -5.27 9.89
C ILE A 188 6.29 -5.90 8.55
N PHE A 189 5.85 -7.13 8.35
CA PHE A 189 6.10 -7.92 7.14
C PHE A 189 4.78 -8.40 6.53
N VAL A 190 4.71 -8.40 5.20
CA VAL A 190 3.55 -8.91 4.47
C VAL A 190 4.00 -10.08 3.60
N ASP A 191 3.49 -11.28 3.89
CA ASP A 191 3.70 -12.42 3.00
C ASP A 191 2.84 -12.29 1.75
N THR A 192 3.41 -12.62 0.59
CA THR A 192 2.71 -12.61 -0.70
C THR A 192 2.75 -13.96 -1.39
N THR A 193 3.12 -15.03 -0.68
CA THR A 193 3.29 -16.38 -1.25
C THR A 193 1.94 -17.08 -1.39
N GLY A 194 1.07 -16.92 -0.39
CA GLY A 194 -0.24 -17.54 -0.35
C GLY A 194 -1.32 -16.78 -1.14
N GLY A 195 -2.48 -17.40 -1.28
CA GLY A 195 -3.62 -16.83 -2.02
C GLY A 195 -3.56 -17.04 -3.54
N THR A 196 -4.42 -16.32 -4.25
CA THR A 196 -4.39 -16.21 -5.71
C THR A 196 -3.38 -15.14 -6.14
N ALA A 197 -2.95 -15.14 -7.40
CA ALA A 197 -2.03 -14.11 -7.90
C ALA A 197 -2.55 -12.66 -7.70
N PRO A 198 -3.84 -12.34 -7.92
CA PRO A 198 -4.38 -11.02 -7.59
C PRO A 198 -4.30 -10.65 -6.10
N MET A 199 -4.52 -11.61 -5.19
CA MET A 199 -4.35 -11.38 -3.75
C MET A 199 -2.88 -11.09 -3.40
N SER A 200 -1.95 -11.89 -3.90
CA SER A 200 -0.52 -11.68 -3.69
C SER A 200 -0.08 -10.29 -4.16
N LEU A 201 -0.54 -9.87 -5.34
CA LEU A 201 -0.25 -8.54 -5.88
C LEU A 201 -0.91 -7.43 -5.05
N GLY A 202 -2.15 -7.63 -4.59
CA GLY A 202 -2.89 -6.70 -3.73
C GLY A 202 -2.18 -6.46 -2.41
N ALA A 203 -1.76 -7.54 -1.76
CA ALA A 203 -0.99 -7.51 -0.51
C ALA A 203 0.36 -6.83 -0.71
N PHE A 204 1.08 -7.16 -1.79
CA PHE A 204 2.34 -6.52 -2.16
C PHE A 204 2.19 -5.00 -2.35
N GLN A 205 1.21 -4.56 -3.15
CA GLN A 205 0.98 -3.12 -3.38
C GLN A 205 0.48 -2.39 -2.13
N ALA A 206 -0.17 -3.08 -1.21
CA ALA A 206 -0.51 -2.53 0.09
C ALA A 206 0.76 -2.32 0.94
N ALA A 207 1.64 -3.33 1.00
CA ALA A 207 2.90 -3.24 1.73
C ALA A 207 3.76 -2.05 1.24
N GLU A 208 3.96 -1.95 -0.08
CA GLU A 208 4.71 -0.85 -0.71
C GLU A 208 4.10 0.53 -0.44
N ALA A 209 2.77 0.64 -0.47
CA ALA A 209 2.08 1.90 -0.21
C ALA A 209 2.14 2.30 1.28
N MET A 210 2.25 1.34 2.18
CA MET A 210 2.34 1.57 3.63
C MET A 210 3.80 1.67 4.12
N GLY A 211 4.79 1.45 3.24
CA GLY A 211 6.20 1.49 3.60
C GLY A 211 6.63 0.37 4.54
N VAL A 212 6.01 -0.80 4.44
CA VAL A 212 6.38 -2.02 5.19
C VAL A 212 7.01 -3.05 4.26
N SER A 213 7.75 -4.00 4.82
CA SER A 213 8.45 -5.01 4.03
C SER A 213 7.48 -6.05 3.45
N SER A 214 7.78 -6.57 2.27
CA SER A 214 7.06 -7.70 1.67
C SER A 214 7.99 -8.87 1.40
N ILE A 215 7.50 -10.08 1.65
CA ILE A 215 8.28 -11.31 1.61
C ILE A 215 7.57 -12.40 0.81
N TYR A 216 8.36 -13.30 0.23
CA TYR A 216 7.90 -14.48 -0.48
C TYR A 216 8.69 -15.71 -0.04
N VAL A 217 8.02 -16.81 0.26
CA VAL A 217 8.64 -18.08 0.65
C VAL A 217 8.82 -18.97 -0.56
N ILE A 218 10.08 -19.29 -0.85
CA ILE A 218 10.41 -20.32 -1.83
C ILE A 218 10.31 -21.67 -1.12
N GLY A 219 9.40 -22.54 -1.59
CA GLY A 219 9.28 -23.92 -1.12
C GLY A 219 10.36 -24.84 -1.70
N ASN A 220 10.42 -26.09 -1.23
CA ASN A 220 11.37 -27.06 -1.76
C ASN A 220 11.04 -27.49 -3.21
N ILE A 221 12.05 -27.43 -4.07
CA ILE A 221 12.03 -28.01 -5.42
C ILE A 221 12.00 -29.54 -5.29
N PRO A 222 11.20 -30.27 -6.12
CA PRO A 222 10.47 -29.81 -7.30
C PRO A 222 9.01 -29.39 -7.08
N VAL A 223 8.47 -29.50 -5.86
CA VAL A 223 7.02 -29.40 -5.65
C VAL A 223 6.58 -28.02 -5.15
N ASN A 224 7.51 -27.08 -4.92
CA ASN A 224 7.25 -25.76 -4.31
C ASN A 224 6.31 -25.87 -3.09
N LYS A 225 6.52 -26.94 -2.30
CA LYS A 225 5.71 -27.24 -1.12
C LYS A 225 6.51 -26.90 0.12
N ILE A 226 5.84 -26.22 1.05
CA ILE A 226 6.35 -25.92 2.39
C ILE A 226 5.78 -26.97 3.33
N ASP A 227 6.64 -27.55 4.16
CA ASP A 227 6.28 -28.49 5.22
C ASP A 227 6.46 -27.75 6.54
N ALA A 228 5.35 -27.47 7.24
CA ALA A 228 5.38 -26.72 8.49
C ALA A 228 6.32 -27.34 9.54
N ASN A 229 6.58 -28.65 9.48
CA ASN A 229 7.42 -29.36 10.44
C ASN A 229 8.92 -29.29 10.12
N LYS A 230 9.32 -28.72 8.98
CA LYS A 230 10.71 -28.62 8.54
C LYS A 230 11.07 -27.17 8.25
N ARG A 231 11.94 -26.58 9.07
CA ARG A 231 12.37 -25.18 8.90
C ARG A 231 12.98 -24.96 7.52
N GLU A 232 13.80 -25.89 7.05
CA GLU A 232 14.49 -25.83 5.76
C GLU A 232 13.57 -25.95 4.54
N SER A 233 12.28 -26.29 4.73
CA SER A 233 11.32 -26.43 3.63
C SER A 233 10.81 -25.10 3.06
N GLY A 234 11.03 -24.01 3.77
CA GLY A 234 10.72 -22.65 3.34
C GLY A 234 11.95 -21.77 3.38
N LYS A 235 12.18 -21.00 2.31
CA LYS A 235 13.25 -20.01 2.22
C LYS A 235 12.65 -18.65 1.85
N PRO A 236 12.34 -17.81 2.85
CA PRO A 236 11.80 -16.49 2.61
C PRO A 236 12.87 -15.60 1.98
N ILE A 237 12.44 -14.82 1.02
CA ILE A 237 13.20 -13.77 0.36
C ILE A 237 12.41 -12.47 0.44
N PHE A 238 13.10 -11.34 0.39
CA PHE A 238 12.45 -10.05 0.22
C PHE A 238 11.93 -9.90 -1.19
N LEU A 239 10.68 -9.44 -1.32
CA LEU A 239 10.24 -8.77 -2.54
C LEU A 239 10.51 -7.27 -2.44
N SER A 240 10.45 -6.71 -1.24
CA SER A 240 10.86 -5.35 -0.94
C SER A 240 11.21 -5.21 0.54
N ASP A 241 12.41 -4.72 0.83
CA ASP A 241 12.93 -4.51 2.19
C ASP A 241 12.79 -3.04 2.62
N MET A 242 12.00 -2.79 3.66
CA MET A 242 11.81 -1.48 4.30
C MET A 242 12.40 -1.42 5.71
N THR A 243 13.14 -2.43 6.15
CA THR A 243 13.69 -2.52 7.52
C THR A 243 14.68 -1.40 7.85
N LYS A 244 15.38 -0.86 6.84
CA LYS A 244 16.39 0.21 6.95
C LYS A 244 15.85 1.62 6.65
N ALA A 245 14.55 1.76 6.36
CA ALA A 245 13.98 3.03 5.90
C ALA A 245 13.56 3.98 7.04
N GLY A 246 13.75 3.58 8.31
CA GLY A 246 13.37 4.32 9.52
C GLY A 246 14.47 5.20 10.10
#